data_AF-A0A8K0GH74-F1
#
_entry.id   AF-A0A8K0GH74-F1
#
_cell.length_a   1.000
_cell.length_b   1.000
_cell.length_c   1.000
_cell.angle_alpha   90.00
_cell.angle_beta   90.00
_cell.angle_gamma   90.00
#
_symmetry.space_group_name_H-M   'P 1'
#
loop_
_entity.id
_entity.type
_entity.pdbx_description
1 polymer ?
#
loop_
_entity_poly.entity_id
_entity_poly.type
_entity_poly.pdbx_seq_one_letter_code
_entity_poly.pdbx_strand_id
1 'polypeptide(L)'
;MKYLPLLTLRLQGIYMESISHGIKWFHCSSGISQAVLLPVGQCSCAHPETPEGVLPTEYLKAGIISMAHKSDSLFDSQAAENNGQNRTYNTSWDQHTATVTEASLLERTPAFASDFLYQLEIPDDISSERLSELGSDFEYSDFRERSLLRLVVGPLRIRMCSGLFHRFSSLRVAASAYDYPPYSVPKPDPTLSDLPPPCAEDFDALQENIPTRSMQITIIAPAIEFQLLDHPYFQATKRNLYRKRKVRI
;
A
#
# COMPACT_ATOMS: atom_id res chain seq x y z
N MET A 1 29.30 -6.92 -9.69
CA MET A 1 28.94 -6.02 -8.57
C MET A 1 28.95 -6.82 -7.28
N LYS A 2 29.51 -6.30 -6.17
CA LYS A 2 29.33 -6.93 -4.85
C LYS A 2 28.03 -6.39 -4.24
N TYR A 3 27.14 -7.28 -3.84
CA TYR A 3 25.93 -6.91 -3.09
C TYR A 3 26.34 -6.46 -1.68
N LEU A 4 25.99 -5.22 -1.32
CA LEU A 4 26.27 -4.61 -0.02
C LEU A 4 24.94 -4.13 0.59
N PRO A 5 24.23 -5.00 1.32
CA PRO A 5 22.95 -4.63 1.91
C PRO A 5 23.12 -3.52 2.95
N LEU A 6 22.25 -2.50 2.89
CA LEU A 6 22.22 -1.38 3.83
C LEU A 6 21.11 -1.55 4.88
N LEU A 7 19.97 -2.10 4.47
CA LEU A 7 18.79 -2.31 5.30
C LEU A 7 18.19 -3.66 4.94
N THR A 8 17.52 -4.28 5.90
CA THR A 8 16.65 -5.43 5.65
C THR A 8 15.25 -5.08 6.14
N LEU A 9 14.28 -5.08 5.23
CA LEU A 9 12.87 -5.07 5.57
C LEU A 9 12.40 -6.53 5.66
N ARG A 10 12.04 -6.99 6.85
CA ARG A 10 11.44 -8.31 7.08
C ARG A 10 9.94 -8.15 7.19
N LEU A 11 9.21 -8.80 6.31
CA LEU A 11 7.76 -8.88 6.33
C LEU A 11 7.35 -10.30 6.67
N GLN A 12 6.32 -10.46 7.49
CA GLN A 12 5.73 -11.75 7.84
C GLN A 12 4.22 -11.68 7.73
N GLY A 13 3.63 -12.80 7.32
CA GLY A 13 2.18 -12.96 7.18
C GLY A 13 1.56 -11.92 6.26
N ILE A 14 2.00 -11.96 4.99
CA ILE A 14 1.45 -11.13 3.92
C ILE A 14 0.29 -11.89 3.28
N TYR A 15 -0.81 -11.21 3.00
CA TYR A 15 -1.85 -11.72 2.12
C TYR A 15 -2.41 -10.62 1.23
N MET A 16 -3.08 -11.04 0.17
CA MET A 16 -3.87 -10.19 -0.71
C MET A 16 -5.05 -11.01 -1.21
N GLU A 17 -6.23 -10.42 -1.21
CA GLU A 17 -7.46 -10.98 -1.73
C GLU A 17 -8.13 -9.95 -2.61
N SER A 18 -8.51 -10.35 -3.81
CA SER A 18 -9.27 -9.51 -4.74
C SER A 18 -10.47 -10.28 -5.24
N ILE A 19 -11.63 -9.65 -5.17
CA ILE A 19 -12.91 -10.21 -5.59
C ILE A 19 -13.56 -9.19 -6.53
N SER A 20 -13.91 -9.64 -7.73
CA SER A 20 -14.59 -8.84 -8.74
C SER A 20 -15.91 -9.50 -9.12
N HIS A 21 -17.00 -8.74 -9.10
CA HIS A 21 -18.29 -9.17 -9.60
C HIS A 21 -18.70 -8.29 -10.78
N GLY A 22 -18.26 -8.69 -11.98
CA GLY A 22 -18.38 -7.86 -13.18
C GLY A 22 -17.70 -6.50 -12.98
N ILE A 23 -18.32 -5.45 -13.54
CA ILE A 23 -17.88 -4.07 -13.31
C ILE A 23 -18.58 -3.40 -12.12
N LYS A 24 -19.69 -3.99 -11.64
CA LYS A 24 -20.55 -3.39 -10.60
C LYS A 24 -19.89 -3.32 -9.24
N TRP A 25 -18.99 -4.26 -8.95
CA TRP A 25 -18.42 -4.38 -7.61
C TRP A 25 -17.01 -4.94 -7.65
N PHE A 26 -16.12 -4.29 -6.91
CA PHE A 26 -14.75 -4.71 -6.76
C PHE A 26 -14.29 -4.50 -5.33
N HIS A 27 -13.65 -5.52 -4.76
CA HIS A 27 -13.02 -5.45 -3.46
C HIS A 27 -11.59 -5.96 -3.55
N CYS A 28 -10.69 -5.26 -2.90
CA CYS A 28 -9.31 -5.67 -2.73
C CYS A 28 -8.87 -5.42 -1.30
N SER A 29 -8.59 -6.50 -0.56
CA SER A 29 -7.98 -6.43 0.75
C SER A 29 -6.56 -6.95 0.72
N SER A 30 -5.67 -6.33 1.47
CA SER A 30 -4.30 -6.82 1.63
C SER A 30 -3.79 -6.46 3.01
N GLY A 31 -2.74 -7.13 3.46
CA GLY A 31 -2.17 -6.81 4.75
C GLY A 31 -0.87 -7.52 5.05
N ILE A 32 -0.26 -7.09 6.14
CA ILE A 32 1.01 -7.59 6.66
C ILE A 32 0.83 -7.81 8.17
N SER A 33 1.21 -8.99 8.65
CA SER A 33 1.11 -9.29 10.08
C SER A 33 2.21 -8.61 10.89
N GLN A 34 3.44 -8.66 10.38
CA GLN A 34 4.59 -8.00 10.99
C GLN A 34 5.48 -7.36 9.93
N ALA A 35 5.94 -6.13 10.20
CA ALA A 35 6.99 -5.47 9.43
C ALA A 35 8.12 -5.02 10.37
N VAL A 36 9.37 -5.39 10.06
CA VAL A 36 10.55 -5.00 10.84
C VAL A 36 11.63 -4.46 9.90
N LEU A 37 12.13 -3.25 10.18
CA LEU A 37 13.26 -2.65 9.47
C LEU A 37 14.53 -2.75 10.33
N LEU A 38 15.55 -3.40 9.77
CA LEU A 38 16.82 -3.67 10.44
C LEU A 38 17.99 -3.01 9.72
N PRO A 39 18.97 -2.44 10.44
CA PRO A 39 20.26 -2.09 9.88
C PRO A 39 21.04 -3.33 9.47
N VAL A 40 21.82 -3.22 8.39
CA VAL A 40 22.76 -4.27 7.98
C VAL A 40 24.16 -3.68 7.88
N GLY A 41 25.10 -4.33 8.55
CA GLY A 41 26.50 -3.94 8.59
C GLY A 41 26.73 -2.54 9.14
N GLN A 42 27.86 -1.95 8.76
CA GLN A 42 28.23 -0.60 9.17
C GLN A 42 27.26 0.45 8.62
N CYS A 43 27.09 1.52 9.37
CA CYS A 43 26.43 2.73 8.92
C CYS A 43 27.07 3.28 7.63
N SER A 44 26.35 4.12 6.90
CA SER A 44 26.90 4.85 5.75
C SER A 44 28.13 5.70 6.11
N CYS A 45 28.24 6.14 7.37
CA CYS A 45 29.40 6.85 7.92
C CYS A 45 30.56 5.92 8.37
N ALA A 46 30.43 4.61 8.15
CA ALA A 46 31.31 3.54 8.63
C ALA A 46 31.28 3.25 10.14
N HIS A 47 30.39 3.89 10.90
CA HIS A 47 30.17 3.55 12.31
C HIS A 47 29.61 2.11 12.47
N PRO A 48 30.13 1.31 13.41
CA PRO A 48 29.64 -0.05 13.67
C PRO A 48 28.33 -0.03 14.49
N GLU A 49 27.18 -0.13 13.81
CA GLU A 49 25.86 -0.22 14.46
C GLU A 49 25.44 -1.65 14.83
N THR A 50 25.98 -2.64 14.13
CA THR A 50 25.73 -4.06 14.35
C THR A 50 27.04 -4.72 14.77
N PRO A 51 27.38 -4.73 16.07
CA PRO A 51 28.51 -5.51 16.56
C PRO A 51 28.28 -6.99 16.26
N GLU A 52 29.34 -7.73 15.95
CA GLU A 52 29.26 -9.16 15.70
C GLU A 52 28.69 -9.90 16.93
N GLY A 53 27.71 -10.78 16.70
CA GLY A 53 27.09 -11.59 17.76
C GLY A 53 25.94 -10.91 18.53
N VAL A 54 25.62 -9.64 18.26
CA VAL A 54 24.48 -8.93 18.88
C VAL A 54 23.33 -8.80 17.90
N LEU A 55 22.09 -8.98 18.39
CA LEU A 55 20.90 -8.77 17.58
C LEU A 55 20.82 -7.30 17.12
N PRO A 56 20.63 -7.03 15.82
CA PRO A 56 20.48 -5.67 15.32
C PRO A 56 19.30 -4.97 15.99
N THR A 57 19.56 -3.74 16.40
CA THR A 57 18.54 -2.85 16.92
C THR A 57 17.57 -2.46 15.80
N GLU A 58 16.28 -2.75 16.00
CA GLU A 58 15.21 -2.43 15.04
C GLU A 58 15.02 -0.91 14.91
N TYR A 59 14.98 -0.42 13.67
CA TYR A 59 14.60 0.96 13.36
C TYR A 59 13.10 1.16 13.31
N LEU A 60 12.38 0.15 12.83
CA LEU A 60 10.93 0.15 12.74
C LEU A 60 10.42 -1.25 13.08
N LYS A 61 9.35 -1.31 13.86
CA LYS A 61 8.58 -2.52 14.08
C LYS A 61 7.10 -2.19 14.08
N ALA A 62 6.32 -2.90 13.28
CA ALA A 62 4.88 -2.82 13.27
C ALA A 62 4.29 -4.23 13.43
N GLY A 63 3.24 -4.34 14.24
CA GLY A 63 2.49 -5.59 14.44
C GLY A 63 3.29 -6.74 15.06
N ILE A 64 2.77 -7.95 14.88
CA ILE A 64 3.28 -9.20 15.46
C ILE A 64 3.16 -10.35 14.45
N ILE A 65 3.95 -11.40 14.63
CA ILE A 65 3.82 -12.59 13.80
C ILE A 65 2.46 -13.23 14.10
N SER A 66 1.64 -13.38 13.05
CA SER A 66 0.33 -14.03 13.12
C SER A 66 0.15 -14.94 11.91
N MET A 67 -0.54 -16.07 12.11
CA MET A 67 -0.93 -16.98 11.04
C MET A 67 -2.33 -16.68 10.48
N ALA A 68 -3.05 -15.70 11.04
CA ALA A 68 -4.40 -15.33 10.60
C ALA A 68 -4.45 -14.81 9.15
N HIS A 69 -3.32 -14.37 8.58
CA HIS A 69 -3.21 -14.08 7.15
C HIS A 69 -3.57 -15.30 6.26
N LYS A 70 -3.55 -16.52 6.80
CA LYS A 70 -3.93 -17.75 6.08
C LYS A 70 -5.43 -18.04 6.12
N SER A 71 -6.21 -17.38 6.99
CA SER A 71 -7.65 -17.62 7.09
C SER A 71 -8.31 -17.48 5.73
N ASP A 72 -9.26 -18.37 5.42
CA ASP A 72 -9.98 -18.44 4.13
C ASP A 72 -9.07 -18.59 2.90
N SER A 73 -7.87 -19.14 3.07
CA SER A 73 -6.97 -19.52 1.97
C SER A 73 -6.89 -21.04 1.80
N LEU A 74 -6.25 -21.51 0.73
CA LEU A 74 -5.97 -22.93 0.54
C LEU A 74 -5.13 -23.55 1.68
N PHE A 75 -4.40 -22.74 2.46
CA PHE A 75 -3.66 -23.21 3.62
C PHE A 75 -4.49 -23.32 4.90
N ASP A 76 -5.76 -22.91 4.86
CA ASP A 76 -6.70 -23.02 5.97
C ASP A 76 -7.60 -24.24 5.79
N SER A 77 -7.41 -25.24 6.64
CA SER A 77 -8.25 -26.46 6.65
C SER A 77 -9.74 -26.20 6.83
N GLN A 78 -10.12 -25.06 7.41
CA GLN A 78 -11.51 -24.67 7.66
C GLN A 78 -12.12 -23.87 6.51
N ALA A 79 -11.34 -23.51 5.48
CA ALA A 79 -11.86 -22.83 4.30
C ALA A 79 -12.95 -23.66 3.61
N ALA A 80 -13.98 -23.00 3.06
CA ALA A 80 -15.12 -23.66 2.41
C ALA A 80 -14.64 -24.61 1.29
N GLU A 81 -13.69 -24.15 0.48
CA GLU A 81 -13.12 -24.89 -0.65
C GLU A 81 -12.42 -26.18 -0.20
N ASN A 82 -11.74 -26.14 0.95
CA ASN A 82 -11.07 -27.30 1.53
C ASN A 82 -12.03 -28.29 2.18
N ASN A 83 -13.29 -27.90 2.38
CA ASN A 83 -14.37 -28.73 2.90
C ASN A 83 -15.38 -29.15 1.82
N GLY A 84 -15.03 -29.01 0.54
CA GLY A 84 -15.87 -29.40 -0.60
C GLY A 84 -17.08 -28.49 -0.82
N GLN A 85 -17.07 -27.28 -0.24
CA GLN A 85 -18.10 -26.26 -0.42
C GLN A 85 -17.59 -25.13 -1.32
N ASN A 86 -18.52 -24.45 -1.99
CA ASN A 86 -18.19 -23.24 -2.72
C ASN A 86 -18.22 -22.04 -1.78
N ARG A 87 -17.21 -21.18 -1.86
CA ARG A 87 -17.18 -19.94 -1.10
C ARG A 87 -18.26 -18.99 -1.61
N THR A 88 -19.04 -18.46 -0.69
CA THR A 88 -20.09 -17.48 -0.97
C THR A 88 -19.56 -16.08 -0.71
N TYR A 89 -19.54 -15.24 -1.75
CA TYR A 89 -19.12 -13.85 -1.63
C TYR A 89 -20.33 -12.95 -1.46
N ASN A 90 -20.21 -11.98 -0.56
CA ASN A 90 -21.20 -10.95 -0.36
C ASN A 90 -20.76 -9.67 -1.08
N THR A 91 -21.58 -9.18 -2.01
CA THR A 91 -21.31 -7.97 -2.80
C THR A 91 -22.10 -6.75 -2.31
N SER A 92 -22.66 -6.79 -1.10
CA SER A 92 -23.36 -5.66 -0.49
C SER A 92 -22.36 -4.70 0.16
N TRP A 93 -22.40 -3.45 -0.27
CA TRP A 93 -21.61 -2.37 0.32
C TRP A 93 -21.91 -2.18 1.81
N ASP A 94 -23.20 -2.17 2.18
CA ASP A 94 -23.62 -1.91 3.57
C ASP A 94 -23.18 -3.05 4.49
N GLN A 95 -23.25 -4.30 4.00
CA GLN A 95 -22.78 -5.44 4.75
C GLN A 95 -21.25 -5.44 4.89
N HIS A 96 -20.51 -5.12 3.83
CA HIS A 96 -19.04 -5.01 3.89
C HIS A 96 -18.60 -3.95 4.89
N THR A 97 -19.18 -2.75 4.80
CA THR A 97 -18.83 -1.63 5.67
C THR A 97 -19.22 -1.85 7.14
N ALA A 98 -20.27 -2.64 7.40
CA ALA A 98 -20.67 -3.03 8.75
C ALA A 98 -19.78 -4.14 9.36
N THR A 99 -19.28 -5.07 8.54
CA THR A 99 -18.55 -6.26 9.02
C THR A 99 -17.03 -6.08 8.99
N VAL A 100 -16.51 -5.57 7.88
CA VAL A 100 -15.10 -5.24 7.73
C VAL A 100 -14.89 -3.90 8.43
N THR A 101 -14.23 -3.94 9.58
CA THR A 101 -13.86 -2.78 10.40
C THR A 101 -12.34 -2.73 10.56
N GLU A 102 -11.80 -1.58 10.99
CA GLU A 102 -10.37 -1.44 11.28
C GLU A 102 -9.85 -2.49 12.27
N ALA A 103 -10.67 -2.84 13.28
CA ALA A 103 -10.36 -3.88 14.25
C ALA A 103 -10.26 -5.26 13.59
N SER A 104 -11.26 -5.66 12.78
CA SER A 104 -11.24 -6.95 12.07
C SER A 104 -10.07 -7.06 11.09
N LEU A 105 -9.69 -5.95 10.44
CA LEU A 105 -8.56 -5.89 9.52
C LEU A 105 -7.22 -6.13 10.24
N LEU A 106 -7.04 -5.51 11.41
CA LEU A 106 -5.83 -5.70 12.21
C LEU A 106 -5.82 -7.02 12.99
N GLU A 107 -6.96 -7.64 13.25
CA GLU A 107 -7.02 -9.00 13.80
C GLU A 107 -6.40 -10.02 12.83
N ARG A 108 -6.69 -9.88 11.53
CA ARG A 108 -6.06 -10.70 10.48
C ARG A 108 -4.60 -10.34 10.25
N THR A 109 -4.29 -9.05 10.17
CA THR A 109 -2.94 -8.54 9.87
C THR A 109 -2.54 -7.38 10.79
N PRO A 110 -1.87 -7.68 11.92
CA PRO A 110 -1.62 -6.68 12.97
C PRO A 110 -0.66 -5.53 12.66
N ALA A 111 0.13 -5.57 11.59
CA ALA A 111 1.06 -4.47 11.27
C ALA A 111 0.43 -3.44 10.34
N PHE A 112 -0.22 -3.92 9.30
CA PHE A 112 -0.82 -3.10 8.26
C PHE A 112 -1.95 -3.87 7.61
N ALA A 113 -3.03 -3.16 7.30
CA ALA A 113 -4.11 -3.67 6.48
C ALA A 113 -4.63 -2.57 5.54
N SER A 114 -5.01 -2.98 4.34
CA SER A 114 -5.72 -2.16 3.37
C SER A 114 -7.02 -2.82 3.01
N ASP A 115 -8.07 -2.03 2.86
CA ASP A 115 -9.35 -2.45 2.33
C ASP A 115 -9.81 -1.43 1.30
N PHE A 116 -9.91 -1.86 0.05
CA PHE A 116 -10.45 -1.06 -1.04
C PHE A 116 -11.76 -1.68 -1.50
N LEU A 117 -12.82 -0.89 -1.48
CA LEU A 117 -14.14 -1.27 -1.94
C LEU A 117 -14.60 -0.28 -3.00
N TYR A 118 -15.13 -0.80 -4.09
CA TYR A 118 -15.67 -0.04 -5.21
C TYR A 118 -17.03 -0.61 -5.58
N GLN A 119 -17.98 0.28 -5.85
CA GLN A 119 -19.29 -0.08 -6.38
C GLN A 119 -19.74 0.93 -7.44
N LEU A 120 -20.26 0.39 -8.54
CA LEU A 120 -20.93 1.12 -9.61
C LEU A 120 -22.40 0.67 -9.66
N GLU A 121 -23.31 1.63 -9.56
CA GLU A 121 -24.75 1.39 -9.65
C GLU A 121 -25.21 1.57 -11.09
N ILE A 122 -25.51 0.46 -11.76
CA ILE A 122 -26.12 0.46 -13.10
C ILE A 122 -27.63 0.47 -12.92
N PRO A 123 -28.37 1.46 -13.45
CA PRO A 123 -29.82 1.49 -13.39
C PRO A 123 -30.45 0.25 -14.03
N ASP A 124 -31.51 -0.30 -13.41
CA ASP A 124 -32.17 -1.52 -13.90
C ASP A 124 -32.98 -1.28 -15.18
N ASP A 125 -33.33 -0.02 -15.46
CA ASP A 125 -34.13 0.43 -16.60
C ASP A 125 -33.28 0.89 -17.80
N ILE A 126 -31.96 0.70 -17.74
CA ILE A 126 -31.09 1.08 -18.85
C ILE A 126 -31.36 0.24 -20.10
N SER A 127 -31.49 0.90 -21.26
CA SER A 127 -31.70 0.22 -22.52
C SER A 127 -30.44 -0.52 -22.99
N SER A 128 -30.63 -1.63 -23.70
CA SER A 128 -29.52 -2.37 -24.31
C SER A 128 -28.75 -1.55 -25.33
N GLU A 129 -29.42 -0.61 -26.01
CA GLU A 129 -28.80 0.34 -26.95
C GLU A 129 -27.83 1.27 -26.21
N ARG A 130 -28.27 1.91 -25.12
CA ARG A 130 -27.42 2.79 -24.31
C ARG A 130 -26.25 2.02 -23.69
N LEU A 131 -26.47 0.79 -23.23
CA LEU A 131 -25.37 -0.07 -22.75
C LEU A 131 -24.36 -0.43 -23.83
N SER A 132 -24.78 -0.54 -25.09
CA SER A 132 -23.89 -0.85 -26.21
C SER A 132 -23.09 0.35 -26.71
N GLU A 133 -23.60 1.56 -26.48
CA GLU A 133 -22.90 2.82 -26.75
C GLU A 133 -21.79 3.09 -25.73
N LEU A 134 -21.97 2.59 -24.50
CA LEU A 134 -20.97 2.69 -23.44
C LEU A 134 -19.80 1.73 -23.70
N GLY A 135 -18.59 2.22 -23.49
CA GLY A 135 -17.37 1.41 -23.53
C GLY A 135 -17.38 0.31 -22.47
N SER A 136 -16.48 -0.67 -22.60
CA SER A 136 -16.35 -1.78 -21.64
C SER A 136 -15.96 -1.34 -20.22
N ASP A 137 -15.44 -0.14 -20.09
CA ASP A 137 -15.06 0.54 -18.86
C ASP A 137 -16.14 1.49 -18.32
N PHE A 138 -17.24 1.67 -19.05
CA PHE A 138 -18.35 2.56 -18.69
C PHE A 138 -17.87 4.01 -18.46
N GLU A 139 -16.77 4.39 -19.13
CA GLU A 139 -16.30 5.76 -19.15
C GLU A 139 -17.40 6.66 -19.73
N TYR A 140 -17.66 7.80 -19.06
CA TYR A 140 -18.74 8.74 -19.43
C TYR A 140 -20.18 8.19 -19.32
N SER A 141 -20.40 7.18 -18.47
CA SER A 141 -21.75 6.63 -18.24
C SER A 141 -22.66 7.46 -17.33
N ASP A 142 -22.08 8.40 -16.57
CA ASP A 142 -22.73 9.15 -15.50
C ASP A 142 -23.47 8.25 -14.50
N PHE A 143 -22.97 7.04 -14.26
CA PHE A 143 -23.53 6.16 -13.24
C PHE A 143 -23.03 6.53 -11.86
N ARG A 144 -23.84 6.26 -10.84
CA ARG A 144 -23.44 6.48 -9.46
C ARG A 144 -22.29 5.55 -9.08
N GLU A 145 -21.16 6.16 -8.78
CA GLU A 145 -19.95 5.48 -8.35
C GLU A 145 -19.66 5.82 -6.89
N ARG A 146 -19.30 4.79 -6.10
CA ARG A 146 -18.72 4.98 -4.78
C ARG A 146 -17.49 4.11 -4.56
N SER A 147 -16.50 4.69 -3.89
CA SER A 147 -15.30 3.97 -3.46
C SER A 147 -14.88 4.32 -2.04
N LEU A 148 -14.34 3.33 -1.35
CA LEU A 148 -13.83 3.42 0.01
C LEU A 148 -12.42 2.81 0.03
N LEU A 149 -11.45 3.58 0.48
CA LEU A 149 -10.10 3.11 0.76
C LEU A 149 -9.81 3.27 2.25
N ARG A 150 -9.56 2.17 2.94
CA ARG A 150 -9.11 2.16 4.34
C ARG A 150 -7.69 1.66 4.41
N LEU A 151 -6.84 2.46 5.05
CA LEU A 151 -5.46 2.11 5.35
C LEU A 151 -5.29 2.14 6.87
N VAL A 152 -5.00 0.98 7.46
CA VAL A 152 -4.87 0.84 8.90
C VAL A 152 -3.47 0.36 9.21
N VAL A 153 -2.74 1.12 10.01
CA VAL A 153 -1.45 0.75 10.56
C VAL A 153 -1.66 0.37 12.02
N GLY A 154 -1.30 -0.87 12.38
CA GLY A 154 -1.39 -1.32 13.76
C GLY A 154 -0.29 -0.71 14.64
N PRO A 155 -0.09 -1.24 15.86
CA PRO A 155 0.95 -0.76 16.78
C PRO A 155 2.30 -0.62 16.10
N LEU A 156 2.78 0.61 16.02
CA LEU A 156 3.97 1.01 15.27
C LEU A 156 5.00 1.61 16.21
N ARG A 157 6.22 1.10 16.17
CA ARG A 157 7.38 1.64 16.89
C ARG A 157 8.44 2.08 15.88
N ILE A 158 8.86 3.34 15.95
CA ILE A 158 9.93 3.90 15.12
C ILE A 158 11.03 4.43 16.03
N ARG A 159 12.28 4.08 15.73
CA ARG A 159 13.48 4.55 16.43
C ARG A 159 14.25 5.55 15.57
N MET A 160 14.18 6.81 15.97
CA MET A 160 14.94 7.90 15.38
C MET A 160 16.36 7.90 15.96
N CYS A 161 17.33 7.52 15.14
CA CYS A 161 18.75 7.44 15.50
C CYS A 161 19.62 7.87 14.32
N SER A 162 20.89 8.17 14.58
CA SER A 162 21.85 8.62 13.55
C SER A 162 21.91 7.65 12.36
N GLY A 163 21.88 6.35 12.64
CA GLY A 163 21.93 5.31 11.63
C GLY A 163 20.78 5.32 10.65
N LEU A 164 19.54 5.44 11.17
CA LEU A 164 18.35 5.54 10.35
C LEU A 164 18.44 6.74 9.40
N PHE A 165 18.83 7.91 9.92
CA PHE A 165 18.97 9.12 9.11
C PHE A 165 20.04 9.01 8.02
N HIS A 166 21.21 8.46 8.36
CA HIS A 166 22.31 8.31 7.40
C HIS A 166 21.97 7.34 6.27
N ARG A 167 21.30 6.23 6.60
CA ARG A 167 20.89 5.23 5.62
C ARG A 167 19.76 5.76 4.73
N PHE A 168 18.80 6.48 5.29
CA PHE A 168 17.75 7.13 4.50
C PHE A 168 18.31 8.23 3.58
N SER A 169 19.26 9.04 4.07
CA SER A 169 20.01 10.01 3.26
C SER A 169 20.75 9.33 2.11
N SER A 170 21.36 8.17 2.37
CA SER A 170 22.03 7.35 1.35
C SER A 170 21.08 6.81 0.30
N LEU A 171 19.92 6.28 0.72
CA LEU A 171 18.87 5.83 -0.18
C LEU A 171 18.34 6.95 -1.07
N ARG A 172 18.13 8.16 -0.52
CA ARG A 172 17.69 9.33 -1.30
C ARG A 172 18.66 9.69 -2.42
N VAL A 173 19.97 9.68 -2.13
CA VAL A 173 20.99 10.00 -3.15
C VAL A 173 21.15 8.86 -4.16
N ALA A 174 20.98 7.60 -3.74
CA ALA A 174 20.94 6.47 -4.68
C ALA A 174 19.71 6.58 -5.60
N ALA A 175 18.54 6.93 -5.07
CA ALA A 175 17.32 7.13 -5.85
C ALA A 175 17.45 8.30 -6.83
N SER A 176 18.15 9.39 -6.48
CA SER A 176 18.42 10.50 -7.42
C SER A 176 19.52 10.21 -8.44
N ALA A 177 20.16 9.05 -8.36
CA ALA A 177 21.01 8.52 -9.42
C ALA A 177 20.26 7.60 -10.39
N TYR A 178 18.98 7.33 -10.14
CA TYR A 178 18.11 6.61 -11.06
C TYR A 178 17.95 7.41 -12.35
N ASP A 179 18.44 6.84 -13.46
CA ASP A 179 18.56 7.48 -14.77
C ASP A 179 17.65 6.85 -15.83
N TYR A 180 16.81 5.88 -15.45
CA TYR A 180 15.84 5.31 -16.37
C TYR A 180 14.72 6.31 -16.66
N PRO A 181 14.36 6.50 -17.93
CA PRO A 181 13.16 7.25 -18.28
C PRO A 181 11.92 6.54 -17.70
N PRO A 182 10.86 7.27 -17.35
CA PRO A 182 9.63 6.68 -16.85
C PRO A 182 9.06 5.68 -17.86
N TYR A 183 8.58 4.54 -17.37
CA TYR A 183 8.01 3.46 -18.21
C TYR A 183 6.72 3.89 -18.93
N SER A 184 6.02 4.88 -18.39
CA SER A 184 4.83 5.49 -18.99
C SER A 184 4.89 6.99 -18.78
N VAL A 185 4.69 7.74 -19.85
CA VAL A 185 4.37 9.17 -19.75
C VAL A 185 2.85 9.25 -19.77
N PRO A 186 2.19 9.82 -18.74
CA PRO A 186 0.75 10.06 -18.79
C PRO A 186 0.40 10.80 -20.08
N LYS A 187 -0.70 10.41 -20.73
CA LYS A 187 -1.23 11.24 -21.82
C LYS A 187 -1.57 12.61 -21.21
N PRO A 188 -1.24 13.71 -21.89
CA PRO A 188 -1.68 15.02 -21.43
C PRO A 188 -3.20 15.03 -21.37
N ASP A 189 -3.76 15.55 -20.29
CA ASP A 189 -5.19 15.78 -20.19
C ASP A 189 -5.62 16.72 -21.32
N PRO A 190 -6.80 16.52 -21.92
CA PRO A 190 -7.34 17.44 -22.92
C PRO A 190 -7.46 18.85 -22.32
N THR A 191 -7.14 19.87 -23.10
CA THR A 191 -7.29 21.25 -22.62
C THR A 191 -8.77 21.63 -22.61
N LEU A 192 -9.14 22.63 -21.80
CA LEU A 192 -10.51 23.20 -21.80
C LEU A 192 -10.99 23.60 -23.20
N SER A 193 -10.07 23.96 -24.10
CA SER A 193 -10.33 24.34 -25.49
C SER A 193 -10.67 23.13 -26.39
N ASP A 194 -10.21 21.94 -26.01
CA ASP A 194 -10.43 20.69 -26.74
C ASP A 194 -11.76 20.02 -26.34
N LEU A 195 -12.38 20.49 -25.25
CA LEU A 195 -13.64 19.98 -24.74
C LEU A 195 -14.82 20.78 -25.32
N PRO A 196 -15.91 20.12 -25.73
CA PRO A 196 -17.14 20.82 -26.12
C PRO A 196 -17.70 21.62 -24.92
N PRO A 197 -18.41 22.73 -25.17
CA PRO A 197 -19.06 23.46 -24.09
C PRO A 197 -20.11 22.56 -23.41
N PRO A 198 -20.16 22.50 -22.07
CA PRO A 198 -21.10 21.66 -21.35
C PRO A 198 -22.55 22.09 -21.65
N CYS A 199 -23.42 21.13 -21.94
CA CYS A 199 -24.85 21.35 -22.12
C CYS A 199 -25.59 21.32 -20.77
N ALA A 200 -26.85 21.74 -20.75
CA ALA A 200 -27.66 21.71 -19.53
C ALA A 200 -27.83 20.30 -18.97
N GLU A 201 -27.96 19.30 -19.86
CA GLU A 201 -28.05 17.89 -19.48
C GLU A 201 -26.76 17.40 -18.79
N ASP A 202 -25.58 17.87 -19.23
CA ASP A 202 -24.30 17.54 -18.59
C ASP A 202 -24.24 18.11 -17.16
N PHE A 203 -24.77 19.32 -16.94
CA PHE A 203 -24.82 19.92 -15.61
C PHE A 203 -25.74 19.15 -14.66
N ASP A 204 -26.92 18.74 -15.15
CA ASP A 204 -27.87 17.96 -14.36
C ASP A 204 -27.29 16.57 -14.05
N ALA A 205 -26.68 15.88 -15.03
CA ALA A 205 -26.03 14.60 -14.86
C ALA A 205 -24.86 14.65 -13.86
N LEU A 206 -24.01 15.69 -13.94
CA LEU A 206 -22.93 15.94 -12.99
C LEU A 206 -23.44 16.20 -11.57
N GLN A 207 -24.58 16.87 -11.43
CA GLN A 207 -25.16 17.16 -10.12
C GLN A 207 -25.78 15.90 -9.49
N GLU A 208 -26.36 15.00 -10.29
CA GLU A 208 -27.03 13.79 -9.82
C GLU A 208 -26.08 12.61 -9.56
N ASN A 209 -24.92 12.56 -10.25
CA ASN A 209 -24.01 11.41 -10.27
C ASN A 209 -22.59 11.75 -9.81
N ILE A 210 -22.46 12.54 -8.74
CA ILE A 210 -21.16 12.87 -8.16
C ILE A 210 -20.51 11.61 -7.58
N PRO A 211 -19.35 11.16 -8.10
CA PRO A 211 -18.67 9.98 -7.58
C PRO A 211 -18.23 10.23 -6.14
N THR A 212 -18.61 9.34 -5.23
CA THR A 212 -18.25 9.47 -3.81
C THR A 212 -16.97 8.67 -3.54
N ARG A 213 -15.89 9.35 -3.15
CA ARG A 213 -14.63 8.69 -2.79
C ARG A 213 -14.26 9.00 -1.33
N SER A 214 -14.16 7.96 -0.50
CA SER A 214 -13.76 8.09 0.90
C SER A 214 -12.40 7.44 1.12
N MET A 215 -11.46 8.16 1.71
CA MET A 215 -10.17 7.64 2.14
C MET A 215 -10.03 7.81 3.65
N GLN A 216 -9.75 6.72 4.34
CA GLN A 216 -9.55 6.68 5.79
C GLN A 216 -8.17 6.13 6.10
N ILE A 217 -7.40 6.87 6.89
CA ILE A 217 -6.06 6.48 7.31
C ILE A 217 -6.02 6.48 8.84
N THR A 218 -5.75 5.33 9.43
CA THR A 218 -5.70 5.15 10.88
C THR A 218 -4.37 4.56 11.29
N ILE A 219 -3.73 5.15 12.31
CA ILE A 219 -2.47 4.67 12.90
C ILE A 219 -2.70 4.41 14.38
N ILE A 220 -2.64 3.15 14.79
CA ILE A 220 -2.91 2.74 16.16
C ILE A 220 -1.63 2.75 16.98
N ALA A 221 -1.67 3.44 18.12
CA ALA A 221 -0.58 3.48 19.11
C ALA A 221 0.82 3.71 18.52
N PRO A 222 1.05 4.81 17.76
CA PRO A 222 2.37 5.13 17.26
C PRO A 222 3.32 5.51 18.41
N ALA A 223 4.44 4.82 18.52
CA ALA A 223 5.52 5.09 19.46
C ALA A 223 6.77 5.53 18.70
N ILE A 224 7.17 6.79 18.87
CA ILE A 224 8.38 7.35 18.27
C ILE A 224 9.42 7.54 19.37
N GLU A 225 10.55 6.85 19.23
CA GLU A 225 11.66 6.93 20.16
C GLU A 225 12.78 7.78 19.58
N PHE A 226 13.16 8.83 20.31
CA PHE A 226 14.30 9.67 19.96
C PHE A 226 15.54 9.21 20.71
N GLN A 227 16.59 8.90 19.97
CA GLN A 227 17.91 8.62 20.53
C GLN A 227 18.85 9.80 20.27
N LEU A 228 19.75 10.04 21.22
CA LEU A 228 20.86 10.98 21.00
C LEU A 228 21.69 10.52 19.81
N LEU A 229 22.21 11.48 19.05
CA LEU A 229 23.06 11.18 17.91
C LEU A 229 24.39 10.58 18.41
N ASP A 230 24.54 9.28 18.19
CA ASP A 230 25.60 8.41 18.69
C ASP A 230 26.83 8.33 17.75
N HIS A 231 26.78 8.91 16.55
CA HIS A 231 27.94 9.01 15.67
C HIS A 231 27.94 10.26 14.77
N PRO A 232 29.10 10.70 14.24
CA PRO A 232 29.26 11.99 13.57
C PRO A 232 28.30 12.22 12.42
N TYR A 233 27.92 13.48 12.18
CA TYR A 233 27.09 13.87 11.04
C TYR A 233 27.64 13.32 9.72
N PHE A 234 26.74 12.74 8.92
CA PHE A 234 27.05 12.25 7.58
C PHE A 234 26.10 12.81 6.54
N GLN A 235 26.69 13.39 5.50
CA GLN A 235 25.98 13.82 4.31
C GLN A 235 26.26 12.85 3.16
N ALA A 236 25.20 12.17 2.70
CA ALA A 236 25.31 11.32 1.53
C ALA A 236 25.60 12.15 0.27
N THR A 237 26.53 11.68 -0.56
CA THR A 237 26.82 12.24 -1.89
C THR A 237 27.03 11.09 -2.87
N LYS A 238 26.81 11.31 -4.17
CA LYS A 238 27.06 10.28 -5.20
C LYS A 238 28.50 9.74 -5.09
N ARG A 239 29.47 10.63 -4.82
CA ARG A 239 30.87 10.25 -4.60
C ARG A 239 31.05 9.28 -3.44
N ASN A 240 30.39 9.52 -2.30
CA ASN A 240 30.55 8.70 -1.10
C ASN A 240 29.85 7.33 -1.22
N LEU A 241 28.74 7.24 -1.95
CA LEU A 241 27.99 5.98 -2.15
C LEU A 241 28.68 5.02 -3.12
N TYR A 242 29.21 5.53 -4.23
CA TYR A 242 29.83 4.70 -5.29
C TYR A 242 31.35 4.58 -5.16
N ARG A 243 31.96 5.12 -4.11
CA ARG A 243 33.40 4.94 -3.85
C ARG A 243 33.67 3.46 -3.61
N LYS A 244 34.40 2.81 -4.52
CA LYS A 244 34.92 1.44 -4.31
C LYS A 244 35.64 1.41 -2.95
N ARG A 245 35.05 0.74 -1.95
CA ARG A 245 35.75 0.42 -0.70
C ARG A 245 36.92 -0.49 -1.09
N LYS A 246 38.13 0.06 -1.20
CA LYS A 246 39.36 -0.73 -1.28
C LYS A 246 39.49 -1.43 0.08
N VAL A 247 38.98 -2.65 0.17
CA VAL A 247 39.28 -3.53 1.31
C VAL A 247 40.76 -3.86 1.18
N ARG A 248 41.59 -3.42 2.15
CA ARG A 248 42.92 -3.99 2.32
C ARG A 248 42.69 -5.44 2.77
N ILE A 249 43.01 -6.38 1.88
CA ILE A 249 43.16 -7.79 2.21
C ILE A 249 44.46 -7.92 3.00
#